data_AF-A0A661Y2Q2-F1
#
_entry.id   AF-A0A661Y2Q2-F1
#
_cell.length_a   1.000
_cell.length_b   1.000
_cell.length_c   1.000
_cell.angle_alpha   90.00
_cell.angle_beta   90.00
_cell.angle_gamma   90.00
#
_symmetry.space_group_name_H-M   'P 1'
#
loop_
_entity.id
_entity.type
_entity.pdbx_description
1 polymer ?
#
loop_
_entity_poly.entity_id
_entity_poly.type
_entity_poly.pdbx_seq_one_letter_code
_entity_poly.pdbx_strand_id
1 'polypeptide(L)'
;MNTLRSFVSKYKQYFYFIAMAIMAIALPVSEFLMSISIFALAIAWLLNGPKKTQWQAFNQNKLAWITVSIFLIEVVGLINTSNYDYAFSELRNKLPLLLVPVFIAPARFSNKEFKGLLALFVGSTMVGSLICFINYQFYLKDNLINFREVSIFISHIRFGLMINLSILILIYYAIILKNKWSFALLAMTFWLGYFLLFLGSGNGYFIFGVLLLVGFIALIIKSPYTKIGIGVGFLFIL
;
A
#
# COMPACT_ATOMS: atom_id res chain seq x y z
N MET A 1 20.45 -31.16 16.71
CA MET A 1 20.91 -30.10 15.77
C MET A 1 19.80 -29.55 14.86
N ASN A 2 18.79 -30.34 14.46
CA ASN A 2 17.68 -29.88 13.60
C ASN A 2 16.65 -28.97 14.31
N THR A 3 16.43 -29.15 15.61
CA THR A 3 15.50 -28.34 16.43
C THR A 3 15.98 -26.91 16.66
N LEU A 4 17.28 -26.71 16.92
CA LEU A 4 17.89 -25.37 17.04
C LEU A 4 17.83 -24.59 15.71
N ARG A 5 18.07 -25.27 14.58
CA ARG A 5 17.96 -24.64 13.25
C ARG A 5 16.52 -24.24 12.90
N SER A 6 15.52 -25.08 13.24
CA SER A 6 14.12 -24.72 12.98
C SER A 6 13.66 -23.56 13.84
N PHE A 7 14.07 -23.52 15.12
CA PHE A 7 13.77 -22.44 16.06
C PHE A 7 14.33 -21.09 15.59
N VAL A 8 15.61 -21.06 15.19
CA VAL A 8 16.26 -19.86 14.66
C VAL A 8 15.59 -19.37 13.37
N SER A 9 15.17 -20.27 12.49
CA SER A 9 14.47 -19.88 11.24
C SER A 9 13.10 -19.26 11.51
N LYS A 10 12.39 -19.74 12.54
CA LYS A 10 11.07 -19.25 12.92
C LYS A 10 11.16 -17.84 13.52
N TYR A 11 12.13 -17.60 14.40
CA TYR A 11 12.37 -16.28 15.00
C TYR A 11 12.71 -15.23 13.94
N LYS A 12 13.53 -15.61 12.96
CA LYS A 12 13.87 -14.77 11.80
C LYS A 12 12.64 -14.38 10.99
N GLN A 13 11.73 -15.32 10.70
CA GLN A 13 10.48 -15.02 9.99
C GLN A 13 9.54 -14.09 10.77
N TYR A 14 9.44 -14.25 12.10
CA TYR A 14 8.66 -13.33 12.93
C TYR A 14 9.18 -11.90 12.86
N PHE A 15 10.50 -11.71 12.87
CA PHE A 15 11.09 -10.37 12.76
C PHE A 15 10.76 -9.69 11.42
N TYR A 16 10.80 -10.43 10.32
CA TYR A 16 10.35 -9.95 9.00
C TYR A 16 8.87 -9.59 8.96
N PHE A 17 8.03 -10.43 9.56
CA PHE A 17 6.60 -10.18 9.63
C PHE A 17 6.31 -8.90 10.40
N ILE A 18 6.97 -8.69 11.54
CA ILE A 18 6.84 -7.46 12.34
C ILE A 18 7.28 -6.24 11.51
N ALA A 19 8.43 -6.29 10.85
CA ALA A 19 8.92 -5.18 10.04
C ALA A 19 7.93 -4.81 8.91
N MET A 20 7.26 -5.79 8.28
CA MET A 20 6.21 -5.51 7.30
C MET A 20 4.87 -5.10 7.90
N ALA A 21 4.53 -5.57 9.10
CA ALA A 21 3.33 -5.10 9.79
C ALA A 21 3.47 -3.61 10.12
N ILE A 22 4.65 -3.19 10.59
CA ILE A 22 4.96 -1.77 10.81
C ILE A 22 4.91 -1.02 9.48
N MET A 23 5.49 -1.56 8.39
CA MET A 23 5.39 -0.96 7.07
C MET A 23 3.94 -0.76 6.61
N ALA A 24 3.11 -1.80 6.76
CA ALA A 24 1.70 -1.78 6.35
C ALA A 24 0.91 -0.69 7.08
N ILE A 25 1.21 -0.45 8.36
CA ILE A 25 0.62 0.64 9.15
C ILE A 25 1.21 2.00 8.77
N ALA A 26 2.51 2.03 8.53
CA ALA A 26 3.26 3.25 8.24
C ALA A 26 2.89 3.88 6.90
N LEU A 27 2.65 3.06 5.87
CA LEU A 27 2.32 3.52 4.52
C LEU A 27 1.22 4.59 4.47
N PRO A 28 0.06 4.40 5.12
CA PRO A 28 -0.99 5.42 5.18
C PRO A 28 -0.83 6.49 6.27
N VAL A 29 -0.01 6.26 7.31
CA VAL A 29 -0.03 7.08 8.54
C VAL A 29 1.23 7.95 8.74
N SER A 30 2.40 7.56 8.24
CA SER A 30 3.63 8.34 8.51
C SER A 30 4.81 8.00 7.60
N GLU A 31 5.40 9.03 6.99
CA GLU A 31 6.65 8.93 6.23
C GLU A 31 7.84 8.52 7.10
N PHE A 32 7.86 9.01 8.33
CA PHE A 32 8.91 8.69 9.30
C PHE A 32 8.86 7.21 9.69
N LEU A 33 7.68 6.71 10.03
CA LEU A 33 7.50 5.30 10.39
C LEU A 33 7.78 4.36 9.20
N MET A 34 7.52 4.82 7.98
CA MET A 34 7.84 4.09 6.76
C MET A 34 9.34 3.91 6.64
N SER A 35 10.11 4.98 6.85
CA SER A 35 11.59 4.93 6.85
C SER A 35 12.12 3.95 7.89
N ILE A 36 11.61 4.00 9.12
CA ILE A 36 11.95 3.04 10.19
C ILE A 36 11.67 1.60 9.75
N SER A 37 10.54 1.36 9.09
CA SER A 37 10.16 0.03 8.62
C SER A 37 11.10 -0.50 7.53
N ILE A 38 11.59 0.37 6.64
CA ILE A 38 12.60 0.01 5.64
C ILE A 38 13.92 -0.38 6.32
N PHE A 39 14.36 0.40 7.31
CA PHE A 39 15.57 0.05 8.08
C PHE A 39 15.40 -1.26 8.85
N ALA A 40 14.24 -1.50 9.48
CA ALA A 40 13.95 -2.75 10.15
C ALA A 40 13.99 -3.94 9.18
N LEU A 41 13.46 -3.77 7.95
CA LEU A 41 13.55 -4.78 6.90
C LEU A 41 14.99 -5.02 6.42
N ALA A 42 15.79 -3.96 6.29
CA ALA A 42 17.20 -4.07 5.95
C ALA A 42 17.98 -4.86 7.01
N ILE A 43 17.74 -4.57 8.29
CA ILE A 43 18.32 -5.31 9.42
C ILE A 43 17.85 -6.76 9.40
N ALA A 44 16.57 -7.01 9.18
CA ALA A 44 16.01 -8.36 9.06
C ALA A 44 16.73 -9.15 7.96
N TRP A 45 16.97 -8.49 6.82
CA TRP A 45 17.70 -9.03 5.68
C TRP A 45 19.16 -9.34 5.99
N LEU A 46 19.87 -8.43 6.64
CA LEU A 46 21.25 -8.64 7.08
C LEU A 46 21.37 -9.79 8.10
N LEU A 47 20.46 -9.88 9.07
CA LEU A 47 20.43 -10.93 10.09
C LEU A 47 20.13 -12.33 9.50
N ASN A 48 19.42 -12.39 8.37
CA ASN A 48 19.25 -13.64 7.63
C ASN A 48 20.52 -14.09 6.89
N GLY A 49 21.49 -13.18 6.75
CA GLY A 49 22.80 -13.36 6.13
C GLY A 49 22.70 -13.36 4.60
N PRO A 50 23.58 -12.66 3.85
CA PRO A 50 23.61 -12.63 2.39
C PRO A 50 23.93 -14.02 1.85
N LYS A 51 22.93 -14.89 1.78
CA LYS A 51 23.07 -16.25 1.29
C LYS A 51 22.90 -16.26 -0.22
N LYS A 52 23.57 -17.20 -0.89
CA LYS A 52 23.39 -17.48 -2.33
C LYS A 52 21.91 -17.62 -2.71
N THR A 53 21.09 -18.13 -1.80
CA THR A 53 19.63 -18.26 -1.94
C THR A 53 18.87 -16.94 -2.00
N GLN A 54 19.34 -15.87 -1.37
CA GLN A 54 18.69 -14.55 -1.41
C GLN A 54 18.98 -13.82 -2.72
N TRP A 55 20.23 -13.90 -3.20
CA TRP A 55 20.60 -13.42 -4.53
C TRP A 55 19.85 -14.15 -5.64
N GLN A 56 19.66 -15.47 -5.49
CA GLN A 56 18.81 -16.25 -6.37
C GLN A 56 17.34 -15.81 -6.32
N ALA A 57 16.78 -15.56 -5.13
CA ALA A 57 15.41 -15.07 -4.98
C ALA A 57 15.23 -13.67 -5.62
N PHE A 58 16.22 -12.80 -5.50
CA PHE A 58 16.23 -11.50 -6.17
C PHE A 58 16.27 -11.65 -7.69
N ASN A 59 17.20 -12.45 -8.23
CA ASN A 59 17.33 -12.66 -9.67
C ASN A 59 16.09 -13.28 -10.31
N GLN A 60 15.34 -14.09 -9.56
CA GLN A 60 14.08 -14.69 -10.01
C GLN A 60 12.87 -13.74 -9.90
N ASN A 61 13.00 -12.63 -9.17
CA ASN A 61 11.90 -11.71 -8.95
C ASN A 61 11.81 -10.65 -10.06
N LYS A 62 10.88 -10.85 -10.99
CA LYS A 62 10.62 -9.91 -12.11
C LYS A 62 10.32 -8.49 -11.63
N LEU A 63 9.61 -8.32 -10.50
CA LEU A 63 9.30 -7.00 -9.96
C LEU A 63 10.56 -6.27 -9.48
N ALA A 64 11.49 -7.00 -8.86
CA ALA A 64 12.75 -6.42 -8.40
C ALA A 64 13.58 -5.89 -9.58
N TRP A 65 13.63 -6.63 -10.69
CA TRP A 65 14.30 -6.18 -11.91
C TRP A 65 13.64 -4.95 -12.53
N ILE A 66 12.31 -4.84 -12.52
CA ILE A 66 11.62 -3.65 -13.00
C ILE A 66 12.03 -2.42 -12.18
N THR A 67 12.06 -2.54 -10.85
CA THR A 67 12.48 -1.43 -9.98
C THR A 67 13.94 -1.04 -10.20
N VAL A 68 14.82 -2.02 -10.39
CA VAL A 68 16.24 -1.79 -10.72
C VAL A 68 16.37 -1.08 -12.06
N SER A 69 15.66 -1.52 -13.10
CA SER A 69 15.71 -0.90 -14.41
C SER A 69 15.25 0.56 -14.39
N ILE A 70 14.18 0.87 -13.65
CA ILE A 70 13.71 2.25 -13.49
C ILE A 70 14.79 3.11 -12.82
N PHE A 71 15.42 2.60 -11.75
CA PHE A 71 16.51 3.31 -11.08
C PHE A 71 17.75 3.48 -11.98
N LEU A 72 18.10 2.48 -12.79
CA LEU A 72 19.23 2.56 -13.71
C LEU A 72 19.02 3.62 -14.79
N ILE A 73 17.78 3.82 -15.27
CA ILE A 73 17.48 4.91 -16.21
C ILE A 73 17.82 6.26 -15.58
N GLU A 74 17.50 6.46 -14.30
CA GLU A 74 17.82 7.70 -13.58
C GLU A 74 19.34 7.87 -13.39
N VAL A 75 20.07 6.79 -13.13
CA VAL A 75 21.54 6.81 -13.07
C VAL A 75 22.16 7.16 -14.41
N VAL A 76 21.66 6.61 -15.52
CA VAL A 76 22.12 6.98 -16.87
C VAL A 76 21.79 8.44 -17.18
N GLY A 77 20.66 8.95 -16.67
CA GLY A 77 20.28 10.36 -16.76
C GLY A 77 21.29 11.33 -16.14
N LEU A 78 22.14 10.87 -15.20
CA LEU A 78 23.21 11.69 -14.63
C LEU A 78 24.24 12.16 -15.66
N ILE A 79 24.45 11.39 -16.74
CA ILE A 79 25.43 11.71 -17.78
C ILE A 79 25.09 13.04 -18.48
N ASN A 80 23.81 13.40 -18.52
CA ASN A 80 23.31 14.60 -19.19
C ASN A 80 22.88 15.71 -18.20
N THR A 81 23.26 15.59 -16.93
CA THR A 81 22.87 16.55 -15.89
C THR A 81 24.03 17.49 -15.55
N SER A 82 23.72 18.77 -15.40
CA SER A 82 24.65 19.80 -14.92
C SER A 82 24.54 20.04 -13.41
N ASN A 83 23.38 19.76 -12.81
CA ASN A 83 23.14 19.92 -11.37
C ASN A 83 23.19 18.58 -10.63
N TYR A 84 24.40 18.16 -10.26
CA TYR A 84 24.64 16.90 -9.56
C TYR A 84 24.08 16.90 -8.13
N ASP A 85 24.05 18.03 -7.45
CA ASP A 85 23.51 18.12 -6.08
C ASP A 85 22.02 17.75 -6.06
N TYR A 86 21.26 18.30 -7.01
CA TYR A 86 19.86 17.94 -7.19
C TYR A 86 19.69 16.46 -7.54
N ALA A 87 20.44 15.96 -8.52
CA ALA A 87 20.28 14.58 -8.98
C ALA A 87 20.67 13.54 -7.93
N PHE A 88 21.72 13.79 -7.14
CA PHE A 88 22.07 12.91 -6.01
C PHE A 88 21.04 12.95 -4.90
N SER A 89 20.42 14.11 -4.64
CA SER A 89 19.32 14.20 -3.68
C SER A 89 18.11 13.37 -4.13
N GLU A 90 17.81 13.37 -5.44
CA GLU A 90 16.71 12.60 -6.02
C GLU A 90 16.97 11.09 -5.97
N LEU A 91 18.18 10.66 -6.35
CA LEU A 91 18.62 9.26 -6.24
C LEU A 91 18.56 8.76 -4.79
N ARG A 92 19.00 9.58 -3.82
CA ARG A 92 18.94 9.25 -2.39
C ARG A 92 17.51 9.02 -1.92
N ASN A 93 16.55 9.82 -2.39
CA ASN A 93 15.15 9.68 -2.01
C ASN A 93 14.48 8.45 -2.63
N LYS A 94 14.96 7.98 -3.79
CA LYS A 94 14.43 6.80 -4.49
C LYS A 94 15.16 5.50 -4.16
N LEU A 95 16.34 5.57 -3.56
CA LEU A 95 17.10 4.41 -3.12
C LEU A 95 16.30 3.47 -2.18
N PRO A 96 15.53 3.96 -1.18
CA PRO A 96 14.73 3.09 -0.33
C PRO A 96 13.69 2.30 -1.14
N LEU A 97 13.10 2.91 -2.17
CA LEU A 97 12.12 2.27 -3.04
C LEU A 97 12.74 1.10 -3.83
N LEU A 98 13.99 1.24 -4.28
CA LEU A 98 14.75 0.18 -4.93
C LEU A 98 15.01 -1.01 -4.00
N LEU A 99 15.28 -0.72 -2.72
CA LEU A 99 15.70 -1.72 -1.75
C LEU A 99 14.52 -2.50 -1.16
N VAL A 100 13.31 -1.92 -1.13
CA VAL A 100 12.12 -2.60 -0.58
C VAL A 100 11.83 -3.96 -1.26
N PRO A 101 11.76 -4.08 -2.60
CA PRO A 101 11.57 -5.38 -3.27
C PRO A 101 12.67 -6.39 -2.93
N VAL A 102 13.91 -5.92 -2.76
CA VAL A 102 15.07 -6.76 -2.38
C VAL A 102 14.89 -7.32 -0.98
N PHE A 103 14.46 -6.48 -0.04
CA PHE A 103 14.29 -6.88 1.35
C PHE A 103 13.07 -7.80 1.53
N ILE A 104 12.01 -7.61 0.74
CA ILE A 104 10.80 -8.44 0.82
C ILE A 104 10.95 -9.78 0.08
N ALA A 105 11.76 -9.87 -0.98
CA ALA A 105 11.88 -11.08 -1.81
C ALA A 105 12.17 -12.40 -1.04
N PRO A 106 13.00 -12.45 0.01
CA PRO A 106 13.27 -13.68 0.76
C PRO A 106 12.12 -14.09 1.70
N ALA A 107 11.16 -13.20 1.91
CA ALA A 107 10.16 -13.34 2.94
C ALA A 107 9.06 -14.30 2.46
N ARG A 108 8.82 -15.35 3.26
CA ARG A 108 7.82 -16.38 2.96
C ARG A 108 6.66 -16.24 3.94
N PHE A 109 5.47 -15.91 3.43
CA PHE A 109 4.26 -15.76 4.23
C PHE A 109 3.26 -16.87 3.96
N SER A 110 2.63 -17.32 5.02
CA SER A 110 1.38 -18.04 4.92
C SER A 110 0.26 -17.11 4.44
N ASN A 111 -0.77 -17.70 3.83
CA ASN A 111 -1.98 -16.96 3.44
C ASN A 111 -2.65 -16.23 4.61
N LYS A 112 -2.46 -16.70 5.85
CA LYS A 112 -3.00 -16.05 7.06
C LYS A 112 -2.24 -14.78 7.41
N GLU A 113 -0.90 -14.82 7.37
CA GLU A 113 -0.05 -13.66 7.63
C GLU A 113 -0.25 -12.57 6.59
N PHE A 114 -0.31 -12.95 5.31
CA PHE A 114 -0.57 -11.99 4.24
C PHE A 114 -1.93 -11.30 4.41
N LYS A 115 -2.98 -12.05 4.76
CA LYS A 115 -4.29 -11.49 5.12
C LYS A 115 -4.22 -10.54 6.31
N GLY A 116 -3.42 -10.86 7.32
CA GLY A 116 -3.17 -10.00 8.47
C GLY A 116 -2.52 -8.67 8.08
N LEU A 117 -1.50 -8.70 7.20
CA LEU A 117 -0.85 -7.49 6.68
C LEU A 117 -1.83 -6.60 5.91
N LEU A 118 -2.67 -7.20 5.04
CA LEU A 118 -3.70 -6.46 4.33
C LEU A 118 -4.73 -5.83 5.28
N ALA A 119 -5.14 -6.56 6.33
CA ALA A 119 -6.06 -6.04 7.32
C ALA A 119 -5.47 -4.88 8.12
N LEU A 120 -4.18 -4.95 8.49
CA LEU A 120 -3.47 -3.86 9.15
C LEU A 120 -3.35 -2.62 8.25
N PHE A 121 -3.06 -2.82 6.96
CA PHE A 121 -3.01 -1.74 5.97
C PHE A 121 -4.37 -1.04 5.81
N VAL A 122 -5.45 -1.81 5.65
CA VAL A 122 -6.80 -1.25 5.53
C VAL A 122 -7.24 -0.57 6.84
N GLY A 123 -6.97 -1.20 7.98
CA GLY A 123 -7.31 -0.67 9.30
C GLY A 123 -6.60 0.65 9.60
N SER A 124 -5.30 0.73 9.32
CA SER A 124 -4.53 1.97 9.48
C SER A 124 -4.99 3.07 8.52
N THR A 125 -5.33 2.74 7.27
CA THR A 125 -5.92 3.70 6.33
C THR A 125 -7.27 4.22 6.82
N MET A 126 -8.12 3.34 7.36
CA MET A 126 -9.41 3.70 7.94
C MET A 126 -9.23 4.66 9.13
N VAL A 127 -8.38 4.29 10.09
CA VAL A 127 -8.08 5.13 11.26
C VAL A 127 -7.49 6.48 10.83
N GLY A 128 -6.54 6.47 9.89
CA GLY A 128 -5.95 7.70 9.35
C GLY A 128 -7.01 8.63 8.74
N SER A 129 -7.97 8.08 7.99
CA SER A 129 -9.04 8.87 7.35
C SER A 129 -10.00 9.47 8.38
N LEU A 130 -10.34 8.72 9.42
CA LEU A 130 -11.16 9.19 10.53
C LEU A 130 -10.46 10.31 11.30
N ILE A 131 -9.17 10.14 11.62
CA ILE A 131 -8.40 11.18 12.33
C ILE A 131 -8.33 12.46 11.49
N CYS A 132 -8.03 12.36 10.19
CA CYS A 132 -7.99 13.52 9.30
C CYS A 132 -9.36 14.22 9.24
N PHE A 133 -10.44 13.46 9.13
CA PHE A 133 -11.79 14.02 9.09
C PHE A 133 -12.22 14.67 10.41
N ILE A 134 -11.91 14.04 11.55
CA ILE A 134 -12.18 14.61 12.88
C ILE A 134 -11.40 15.91 13.04
N ASN A 135 -10.10 15.91 12.73
CA ASN A 135 -9.28 17.11 12.84
C ASN A 135 -9.80 18.24 11.95
N TYR A 136 -10.25 17.90 10.73
CA TYR A 136 -10.93 18.85 9.85
C TYR A 136 -12.12 19.52 10.53
N GLN A 137 -13.04 18.73 11.12
CA GLN A 137 -14.27 19.26 11.73
C GLN A 137 -14.01 20.13 12.96
N PHE A 138 -13.01 19.81 13.78
CA PHE A 138 -12.77 20.48 15.06
C PHE A 138 -11.79 21.66 15.01
N TYR A 139 -10.82 21.65 14.10
CA TYR A 139 -9.70 22.62 14.14
C TYR A 139 -9.54 23.45 12.88
N LEU A 140 -9.99 22.93 11.75
CA LEU A 140 -9.59 23.46 10.43
C LEU A 140 -10.78 24.02 9.63
N LYS A 141 -12.02 23.63 9.97
CA LYS A 141 -13.24 24.03 9.26
C LYS A 141 -13.41 25.55 9.09
N ASP A 142 -12.98 26.33 10.08
CA ASP A 142 -13.19 27.79 10.09
C ASP A 142 -12.03 28.59 9.46
N ASN A 143 -10.88 27.95 9.21
CA ASN A 143 -9.65 28.63 8.75
C ASN A 143 -9.03 28.04 7.46
N LEU A 144 -9.61 26.98 6.87
CA LEU A 144 -9.03 26.35 5.68
C LEU A 144 -9.38 27.08 4.38
N ILE A 145 -8.34 27.57 3.73
CA ILE A 145 -8.41 28.11 2.35
C ILE A 145 -8.32 26.96 1.32
N ASN A 146 -7.74 25.79 1.69
CA ASN A 146 -7.53 24.66 0.79
C ASN A 146 -7.77 23.29 1.44
N PHE A 147 -8.64 22.47 0.84
CA PHE A 147 -8.92 21.07 1.25
C PHE A 147 -7.71 20.12 1.18
N ARG A 148 -6.62 20.56 0.53
CA ARG A 148 -5.37 19.78 0.39
C ARG A 148 -4.59 19.63 1.71
N GLU A 149 -4.85 20.52 2.67
CA GLU A 149 -4.20 20.55 3.99
C GLU A 149 -4.88 19.64 5.01
N VAL A 150 -6.03 19.04 4.64
CA VAL A 150 -6.75 18.07 5.48
C VAL A 150 -5.93 16.82 5.79
N SER A 151 -5.03 16.42 4.88
CA SER A 151 -4.17 15.26 5.08
C SER A 151 -2.92 15.65 5.88
N ILE A 152 -2.99 15.47 7.19
CA ILE A 152 -1.97 15.92 8.16
C ILE A 152 -0.74 15.00 8.14
N PHE A 153 -0.94 13.73 7.83
CA PHE A 153 0.07 12.68 7.96
C PHE A 153 1.01 12.57 6.76
N ILE A 154 0.44 12.60 5.56
CA ILE A 154 1.13 12.42 4.29
C ILE A 154 0.44 13.29 3.24
N SER A 155 1.05 13.50 2.08
CA SER A 155 0.39 14.26 1.00
C SER A 155 -0.96 13.65 0.61
N HIS A 156 -1.98 14.47 0.37
CA HIS A 156 -3.31 14.06 -0.09
C HIS A 156 -3.29 13.12 -1.31
N ILE A 157 -2.32 13.27 -2.23
CA ILE A 157 -2.13 12.36 -3.38
C ILE A 157 -1.74 10.95 -2.94
N ARG A 158 -0.71 10.84 -2.09
CA ARG A 158 -0.27 9.54 -1.53
C ARG A 158 -1.37 8.90 -0.71
N PHE A 159 -2.07 9.68 0.12
CA PHE A 159 -3.17 9.14 0.91
C PHE A 159 -4.33 8.66 0.03
N GLY A 160 -4.68 9.40 -1.02
CA GLY A 160 -5.66 8.98 -2.00
C GLY A 160 -5.31 7.64 -2.67
N LEU A 161 -4.04 7.40 -2.97
CA LEU A 161 -3.59 6.11 -3.49
C LEU A 161 -3.77 4.96 -2.47
N MET A 162 -3.45 5.20 -1.20
CA MET A 162 -3.63 4.19 -0.13
C MET A 162 -5.11 3.88 0.13
N ILE A 163 -5.97 4.89 0.07
CA ILE A 163 -7.43 4.75 0.14
C ILE A 163 -7.94 3.90 -1.01
N ASN A 164 -7.51 4.20 -2.24
CA ASN A 164 -7.86 3.44 -3.44
C ASN A 164 -7.45 1.96 -3.35
N LEU A 165 -6.23 1.67 -2.89
CA LEU A 165 -5.78 0.30 -2.66
C LEU A 165 -6.62 -0.39 -1.57
N SER A 166 -6.97 0.33 -0.50
CA SER A 166 -7.81 -0.20 0.58
C SER A 166 -9.22 -0.54 0.09
N ILE A 167 -9.83 0.32 -0.73
CA ILE A 167 -11.14 0.10 -1.36
C ILE A 167 -11.12 -1.19 -2.19
N LEU A 168 -10.08 -1.41 -3.00
CA LEU A 168 -9.92 -2.63 -3.78
C LEU A 168 -9.87 -3.89 -2.90
N ILE A 169 -9.07 -3.86 -1.84
CA ILE A 169 -8.93 -4.98 -0.91
C ILE A 169 -10.27 -5.27 -0.24
N LEU A 170 -10.97 -4.22 0.23
CA LEU A 170 -12.28 -4.35 0.89
C LEU A 170 -13.33 -4.96 -0.05
N ILE A 171 -13.46 -4.45 -1.28
CA ILE A 171 -14.40 -4.98 -2.28
C ILE A 171 -14.09 -6.44 -2.59
N TYR A 172 -12.82 -6.78 -2.82
CA TYR A 172 -12.39 -8.14 -3.10
C TYR A 172 -12.81 -9.12 -1.98
N TYR A 173 -12.54 -8.77 -0.72
CA TYR A 173 -12.94 -9.62 0.42
C TYR A 173 -14.44 -9.61 0.68
N ALA A 174 -15.14 -8.50 0.43
CA ALA A 174 -16.60 -8.43 0.55
C ALA A 174 -17.29 -9.40 -0.41
N ILE A 175 -16.81 -9.51 -1.66
CA ILE A 175 -17.33 -10.43 -2.69
C ILE A 175 -17.07 -11.90 -2.31
N ILE A 176 -15.92 -12.20 -1.71
CA ILE A 176 -15.52 -13.57 -1.36
C ILE A 176 -16.26 -14.07 -0.12
N LEU A 177 -16.41 -13.24 0.92
CA LEU A 177 -16.94 -13.68 2.22
C LEU A 177 -18.44 -13.99 2.18
N LYS A 178 -19.24 -13.25 1.39
CA LYS A 178 -20.71 -13.40 1.24
C LYS A 178 -21.49 -13.62 2.56
N ASN A 179 -21.00 -13.08 3.67
CA ASN A 179 -21.58 -13.23 5.02
C ASN A 179 -21.87 -11.83 5.61
N LYS A 180 -22.45 -11.75 6.82
CA LYS A 180 -22.75 -10.49 7.54
C LYS A 180 -21.56 -9.52 7.63
N TRP A 181 -20.34 -10.03 7.71
CA TRP A 181 -19.10 -9.23 7.69
C TRP A 181 -18.86 -8.50 6.36
N SER A 182 -19.43 -8.98 5.25
CA SER A 182 -19.38 -8.30 3.94
C SER A 182 -20.05 -6.93 4.01
N PHE A 183 -21.14 -6.79 4.77
CA PHE A 183 -21.82 -5.51 4.95
C PHE A 183 -20.95 -4.49 5.67
N ALA A 184 -20.22 -4.91 6.71
CA ALA A 184 -19.25 -4.06 7.41
C ALA A 184 -18.12 -3.59 6.46
N LEU A 185 -17.58 -4.49 5.63
CA LEU A 185 -16.53 -4.14 4.66
C LEU A 185 -17.04 -3.17 3.58
N LEU A 186 -18.30 -3.31 3.13
CA LEU A 186 -18.93 -2.38 2.20
C LEU A 186 -19.15 -1.00 2.84
N ALA A 187 -19.57 -0.95 4.11
CA ALA A 187 -19.69 0.32 4.85
C ALA A 187 -18.34 1.05 4.97
N MET A 188 -17.26 0.32 5.27
CA MET A 188 -15.89 0.88 5.27
C MET A 188 -15.49 1.39 3.89
N THR A 189 -15.85 0.65 2.83
CA THR A 189 -15.59 1.05 1.44
C THR A 189 -16.30 2.36 1.12
N PHE A 190 -17.57 2.49 1.53
CA PHE A 190 -18.36 3.69 1.29
C PHE A 190 -17.78 4.91 2.03
N TRP A 191 -17.38 4.74 3.29
CA TRP A 191 -16.69 5.78 4.06
C TRP A 191 -15.40 6.23 3.37
N LEU A 192 -14.55 5.29 2.98
CA LEU A 192 -13.29 5.58 2.31
C LEU A 192 -13.51 6.25 0.93
N GLY A 193 -14.55 5.84 0.19
CA GLY A 193 -14.96 6.49 -1.04
C GLY A 193 -15.39 7.94 -0.80
N TYR A 194 -16.27 8.18 0.18
CA TYR A 194 -16.67 9.53 0.57
C TYR A 194 -15.47 10.41 0.95
N PHE A 195 -14.57 9.89 1.79
CA PHE A 195 -13.39 10.61 2.24
C PHE A 195 -12.42 10.92 1.08
N LEU A 196 -12.29 10.01 0.11
CA LEU A 196 -11.52 10.27 -1.11
C LEU A 196 -12.12 11.43 -1.93
N LEU A 197 -13.44 11.46 -2.07
CA LEU A 197 -14.13 12.56 -2.76
C LEU A 197 -13.95 13.87 -2.00
N PHE A 198 -13.99 13.82 -0.67
CA PHE A 198 -13.78 14.97 0.20
C PHE A 198 -12.36 15.58 0.08
N LEU A 199 -11.33 14.77 -0.15
CA LEU A 199 -9.95 15.24 -0.31
C LEU A 199 -9.70 16.07 -1.59
N GLY A 200 -10.63 16.13 -2.55
CA GLY A 200 -10.51 17.01 -3.71
C GLY A 200 -9.36 16.68 -4.65
N SER A 201 -8.75 15.48 -4.55
CA SER A 201 -7.56 15.17 -5.33
C SER A 201 -7.96 14.74 -6.75
N GLY A 202 -7.59 15.54 -7.76
CA GLY A 202 -7.85 15.26 -9.18
C GLY A 202 -7.42 13.83 -9.60
N ASN A 203 -6.27 13.39 -9.09
CA ASN A 203 -5.75 12.03 -9.31
C ASN A 203 -6.56 10.95 -8.59
N GLY A 204 -7.12 11.25 -7.41
CA GLY A 204 -7.97 10.34 -6.65
C GLY A 204 -9.24 10.01 -7.41
N TYR A 205 -9.89 11.01 -8.02
CA TYR A 205 -11.09 10.81 -8.84
C TYR A 205 -10.81 9.96 -10.08
N PHE A 206 -9.71 10.25 -10.79
CA PHE A 206 -9.33 9.48 -11.99
C PHE A 206 -9.09 8.00 -11.65
N ILE A 207 -8.30 7.74 -10.60
CA ILE A 207 -8.01 6.37 -10.17
C ILE A 207 -9.28 5.70 -9.64
N PHE A 208 -10.13 6.40 -8.88
CA PHE A 208 -11.40 5.86 -8.40
C PHE A 208 -12.34 5.45 -9.55
N GLY A 209 -12.43 6.26 -10.61
CA GLY A 209 -13.20 5.92 -11.82
C GLY A 209 -12.66 4.67 -12.53
N VAL A 210 -11.34 4.55 -12.66
CA VAL A 210 -10.70 3.34 -13.20
C VAL A 210 -10.97 2.12 -12.31
N LEU A 211 -10.93 2.29 -10.99
CA LEU A 211 -11.18 1.21 -10.03
C LEU A 211 -12.63 0.74 -10.03
N LEU A 212 -13.60 1.66 -10.18
CA LEU A 212 -15.00 1.31 -10.38
C LEU A 212 -15.19 0.52 -11.67
N LEU A 213 -14.55 0.93 -12.77
CA LEU A 213 -14.61 0.20 -14.04
C LEU A 213 -14.01 -1.21 -13.92
N VAL A 214 -12.83 -1.35 -13.31
CA VAL A 214 -12.18 -2.66 -13.10
C VAL A 214 -13.01 -3.55 -12.16
N GLY A 215 -13.53 -2.99 -11.07
CA GLY A 215 -14.42 -3.70 -10.14
C GLY A 215 -15.72 -4.14 -10.81
N PHE A 216 -16.31 -3.30 -11.66
CA PHE A 216 -17.50 -3.59 -12.45
C PHE A 216 -17.26 -4.73 -13.45
N ILE A 217 -16.15 -4.67 -14.20
CA ILE A 217 -15.74 -5.73 -15.13
C ILE A 217 -15.53 -7.05 -14.38
N ALA A 218 -14.86 -7.02 -13.23
CA ALA A 218 -14.62 -8.20 -12.41
C ALA A 218 -15.91 -8.81 -11.83
N LEU A 219 -16.91 -7.98 -11.48
CA LEU A 219 -18.23 -8.44 -11.02
C LEU A 219 -19.04 -9.09 -12.14
N ILE A 220 -18.99 -8.55 -13.36
CA ILE A 220 -19.65 -9.13 -14.54
C ILE A 220 -19.04 -10.48 -14.90
N ILE A 221 -17.71 -10.59 -14.89
CA ILE A 221 -17.01 -11.83 -15.25
C ILE A 221 -17.26 -12.96 -14.23
N LYS A 222 -17.50 -12.62 -12.96
CA LYS A 222 -17.53 -13.61 -11.86
C LYS A 222 -18.92 -13.91 -11.28
N SER A 223 -19.97 -13.19 -11.68
CA SER A 223 -21.33 -13.39 -11.18
C SER A 223 -22.19 -14.26 -12.12
N PRO A 224 -22.85 -15.33 -11.63
CA PRO A 224 -23.79 -16.14 -12.43
C PRO A 224 -25.15 -15.45 -12.66
N TYR A 225 -25.39 -14.25 -12.13
CA TYR A 225 -26.60 -13.47 -12.35
C TYR A 225 -26.25 -12.06 -12.88
N THR A 226 -25.99 -11.99 -14.19
CA THR A 226 -25.53 -10.79 -14.91
C THR A 226 -26.50 -9.60 -14.77
N LYS A 227 -27.80 -9.85 -14.55
CA LYS A 227 -28.85 -8.80 -14.48
C LYS A 227 -28.84 -7.97 -13.20
N ILE A 228 -28.37 -8.51 -12.07
CA ILE A 228 -28.30 -7.77 -10.79
C ILE A 228 -27.04 -6.89 -10.74
N GLY A 229 -25.93 -7.35 -11.34
CA GLY A 229 -24.71 -6.55 -11.46
C GLY A 229 -24.88 -5.30 -12.34
N ILE A 230 -25.70 -5.40 -13.39
CA ILE A 230 -26.04 -4.26 -14.26
C ILE A 230 -26.90 -3.22 -13.53
N GLY A 231 -27.86 -3.66 -12.71
CA GLY A 231 -28.75 -2.77 -11.96
C GLY A 231 -28.04 -1.99 -10.85
N VAL A 232 -27.10 -2.62 -10.15
CA VAL A 232 -26.27 -1.94 -9.13
C VAL A 232 -25.28 -1.00 -9.83
N GLY A 233 -24.69 -1.40 -10.97
CA GLY A 233 -23.79 -0.53 -11.73
C GLY A 233 -24.44 0.76 -12.26
N PHE A 234 -25.71 0.70 -12.68
CA PHE A 234 -26.45 1.89 -13.13
C PHE A 234 -26.73 2.89 -11.99
N LEU A 235 -26.95 2.40 -10.77
CA LEU A 235 -27.15 3.22 -9.58
C LEU A 235 -25.87 3.91 -9.06
N PHE A 236 -24.69 3.46 -9.50
CA PHE A 236 -23.40 4.04 -9.12
C PHE A 236 -22.82 5.02 -10.15
N ILE A 237 -23.44 5.11 -11.35
CA ILE A 237 -23.05 6.04 -12.43
C ILE A 237 -23.94 7.32 -12.41
N LEU A 238 -25.07 7.29 -11.71
CA LEU A 238 -25.91 8.45 -11.37
C LEU A 238 -25.39 9.16 -10.12
#